data_AF-T0S1N2-F1
#
_entry.id   AF-T0S1N2-F1
#
_cell.length_a   1.000
_cell.length_b   1.000
_cell.length_c   1.000
_cell.angle_alpha   90.00
_cell.angle_beta   90.00
_cell.angle_gamma   90.00
#
_symmetry.space_group_name_H-M   'P 1'
#
loop_
_entity.id
_entity.type
_entity.pdbx_description
1 polymer ?
#
loop_
_entity_poly.entity_id
_entity_poly.type
_entity_poly.pdbx_seq_one_letter_code
_entity_poly.pdbx_strand_id
1 'polypeptide(L)'
;MSGGVDSSVSAAVLKEQGYNVIGMFMRNWEEYDEHGVCEASKEYADVIAVCEKLDIPYYSVDFVKEYKDNVFSHFVEEYKQGHTPNPDILCNREIKFKVFFEKAMELGADYLATGHYCQNIEIDGKNRLVKGNDPGKDQTYFLYTMRDEVLKKVPLSNWSPT
;
A
#
# COMPACT_ATOMS: atom_id res chain seq x y z
N MET A 1 1.92 -4.78 -3.64
CA MET A 1 3.24 -5.33 -3.28
C MET A 1 4.29 -4.32 -3.68
N SER A 2 5.26 -4.06 -2.81
CA SER A 2 6.28 -3.00 -3.00
C SER A 2 7.71 -3.55 -3.05
N GLY A 3 7.89 -4.85 -3.31
CA GLY A 3 9.18 -5.54 -3.20
C GLY A 3 9.61 -5.84 -1.75
N GLY A 4 9.09 -5.08 -0.78
CA GLY A 4 9.39 -5.27 0.64
C GLY A 4 8.72 -6.48 1.31
N VAL A 5 9.34 -6.94 2.40
CA VAL A 5 8.97 -8.13 3.17
C VAL A 5 7.53 -8.11 3.67
N ASP A 6 7.06 -6.98 4.22
CA ASP A 6 5.71 -6.91 4.81
C ASP A 6 4.61 -7.20 3.78
N SER A 7 4.78 -6.69 2.56
CA SER A 7 3.82 -6.92 1.48
C SER A 7 3.87 -8.36 0.95
N SER A 8 5.05 -8.99 0.99
CA SER A 8 5.28 -10.38 0.61
C SER A 8 4.64 -11.35 1.61
N VAL A 9 4.86 -11.12 2.90
CA VAL A 9 4.22 -11.90 3.99
C VAL A 9 2.71 -11.70 3.95
N SER A 10 2.23 -10.48 3.72
CA SER A 10 0.79 -10.20 3.59
C SER A 10 0.12 -11.02 2.48
N ALA A 11 0.75 -11.07 1.29
CA ALA A 11 0.27 -11.91 0.19
C ALA A 11 0.31 -13.41 0.53
N ALA A 12 1.39 -13.87 1.17
CA ALA A 12 1.56 -15.28 1.54
C ALA A 12 0.48 -15.74 2.55
N VAL A 13 0.22 -14.95 3.58
CA VAL A 13 -0.79 -15.32 4.59
C VAL A 13 -2.20 -15.31 4.00
N LEU A 14 -2.54 -14.35 3.14
CA LEU A 14 -3.84 -14.35 2.46
C LEU A 14 -4.00 -15.56 1.54
N LYS A 15 -2.94 -15.97 0.84
CA LYS A 15 -2.94 -17.19 0.04
C LYS A 15 -3.16 -18.43 0.91
N GLU A 16 -2.49 -18.52 2.06
CA GLU A 16 -2.64 -19.61 3.02
C GLU A 16 -4.06 -19.68 3.61
N GLN A 17 -4.70 -18.51 3.83
CA GLN A 17 -6.09 -18.41 4.25
C GLN A 17 -7.11 -18.78 3.16
N GLY A 18 -6.65 -19.11 1.94
CA GLY A 18 -7.49 -19.58 0.84
C GLY A 18 -8.07 -18.47 -0.05
N TYR A 19 -7.59 -17.23 0.08
CA TYR A 19 -8.00 -16.16 -0.82
C TYR A 19 -7.43 -16.36 -2.23
N ASN A 20 -8.17 -15.89 -3.23
CA ASN A 20 -7.63 -15.72 -4.58
C ASN A 20 -6.79 -14.44 -4.63
N VAL A 21 -5.49 -14.57 -4.37
CA VAL A 21 -4.57 -13.43 -4.24
C VAL A 21 -3.98 -13.05 -5.58
N ILE A 22 -3.95 -11.74 -5.86
CA ILE A 22 -3.29 -11.13 -7.02
C ILE A 22 -2.29 -10.08 -6.49
N GLY A 23 -1.03 -10.17 -6.92
CA GLY A 23 -0.03 -9.15 -6.66
C GLY A 23 -0.22 -7.92 -7.54
N MET A 24 -0.20 -6.72 -6.96
CA MET A 24 -0.18 -5.48 -7.74
C MET A 24 0.95 -4.57 -7.28
N PHE A 25 1.83 -4.20 -8.20
CA PHE A 25 2.90 -3.23 -7.99
C PHE A 25 2.49 -1.86 -8.50
N MET A 26 2.73 -0.80 -7.71
CA MET A 26 2.42 0.56 -8.09
C MET A 26 3.71 1.30 -8.44
N ARG A 27 3.80 1.80 -9.67
CA ARG A 27 4.85 2.73 -10.08
C ARG A 27 4.35 4.15 -9.82
N ASN A 28 4.85 4.78 -8.76
CA ASN A 28 4.42 6.13 -8.34
C ASN A 28 5.44 7.22 -8.67
N TRP A 29 6.67 6.85 -9.03
CA TRP A 29 7.74 7.78 -9.31
C TRP A 29 8.69 7.22 -10.36
N GLU A 30 9.28 8.11 -11.14
CA GLU A 30 10.32 7.78 -12.11
C GLU A 30 11.64 8.34 -11.60
N GLU A 31 12.46 7.48 -11.01
CA GLU A 31 13.82 7.80 -10.59
C GLU A 31 14.80 6.91 -11.36
N TYR A 32 15.81 7.55 -11.92
CA TYR A 32 16.91 6.92 -12.64
C TYR A 32 18.18 7.25 -11.88
N ASP A 33 18.99 6.23 -11.58
CA ASP A 33 20.31 6.44 -10.99
C ASP A 33 21.31 7.05 -12.00
N GLU A 34 22.53 7.32 -11.54
CA GLU A 34 23.63 7.86 -12.36
C GLU A 34 24.02 6.99 -13.56
N HIS A 35 23.55 5.73 -13.59
CA HIS A 35 23.75 4.78 -14.67
C HIS A 35 22.48 4.57 -15.52
N GLY A 36 21.42 5.33 -15.27
CA GLY A 36 20.15 5.23 -15.97
C GLY A 36 19.29 4.04 -15.57
N VAL A 37 19.60 3.35 -14.46
CA VAL A 37 18.81 2.24 -13.95
C VAL A 37 17.65 2.78 -13.14
N CYS A 38 16.44 2.29 -13.45
CA CYS A 38 15.24 2.67 -12.73
C CYS A 38 15.08 1.83 -11.46
N GLU A 39 15.02 2.46 -10.29
CA GLU A 39 14.88 1.78 -8.99
C GLU A 39 13.59 0.96 -8.91
N ALA A 40 12.48 1.51 -9.40
CA ALA A 40 11.20 0.80 -9.48
C ALA A 40 11.28 -0.52 -10.28
N SER A 41 12.25 -0.64 -11.21
CA SER A 41 12.46 -1.90 -11.93
C SER A 41 13.08 -2.99 -11.05
N LYS A 42 13.93 -2.61 -10.08
CA LYS A 42 14.50 -3.55 -9.11
C LYS A 42 13.42 -4.02 -8.13
N GLU A 43 12.64 -3.09 -7.58
CA GLU A 43 11.52 -3.43 -6.70
C GLU A 43 10.48 -4.31 -7.40
N TYR A 44 10.21 -4.06 -8.69
CA TYR A 44 9.30 -4.89 -9.45
C TYR A 44 9.85 -6.30 -9.69
N ALA A 45 11.17 -6.46 -9.90
CA ALA A 45 11.79 -7.77 -10.00
C ALA A 45 11.63 -8.59 -8.69
N ASP A 46 11.74 -7.93 -7.53
CA ASP A 46 11.49 -8.58 -6.24
C ASP A 46 10.02 -9.01 -6.09
N VAL A 47 9.06 -8.17 -6.55
CA VAL A 47 7.64 -8.55 -6.61
C VAL A 47 7.43 -9.77 -7.48
N ILE A 48 8.02 -9.82 -8.67
CA ILE A 48 7.94 -10.97 -9.58
C ILE A 48 8.44 -12.23 -8.87
N ALA A 49 9.65 -12.17 -8.31
CA ALA A 49 10.26 -13.32 -7.63
C ALA A 49 9.40 -13.85 -6.48
N VAL A 50 8.80 -12.96 -5.68
CA VAL A 50 7.89 -13.34 -4.59
C VAL A 50 6.60 -13.94 -5.14
N CYS A 51 5.97 -13.32 -6.14
CA CYS A 51 4.72 -13.80 -6.70
C CYS A 51 4.87 -15.16 -7.39
N GLU A 52 5.98 -15.39 -8.10
CA GLU A 52 6.32 -16.69 -8.68
C GLU A 52 6.50 -17.76 -7.60
N LYS A 53 7.18 -17.42 -6.49
CA LYS A 53 7.35 -18.34 -5.37
C LYS A 53 6.03 -18.69 -4.66
N LEU A 54 5.09 -17.74 -4.61
CA LEU A 54 3.77 -17.93 -4.00
C LEU A 54 2.73 -18.51 -4.96
N ASP A 55 3.09 -18.70 -6.23
CA ASP A 55 2.18 -19.11 -7.31
C ASP A 55 0.91 -18.23 -7.34
N ILE A 56 1.13 -16.92 -7.49
CA ILE A 56 0.08 -15.91 -7.65
C ILE A 56 0.34 -15.02 -8.87
N PRO A 57 -0.71 -14.62 -9.61
CA PRO A 57 -0.56 -13.67 -10.71
C PRO A 57 -0.15 -12.29 -10.19
N TYR A 58 0.54 -11.51 -11.02
CA TYR A 58 0.98 -10.17 -10.67
C TYR A 58 0.82 -9.18 -11.82
N TYR A 59 0.61 -7.91 -11.47
CA TYR A 59 0.44 -6.81 -12.41
C TYR A 59 1.16 -5.56 -11.94
N SER A 60 1.52 -4.68 -12.87
CA SER A 60 1.99 -3.32 -12.57
C SER A 60 0.93 -2.30 -12.96
N VAL A 61 0.75 -1.29 -12.13
CA VAL A 61 -0.05 -0.10 -12.44
C VAL A 61 0.81 1.15 -12.32
N ASP A 62 0.56 2.12 -13.20
CA ASP A 62 1.27 3.39 -13.21
C ASP A 62 0.39 4.48 -12.61
N PHE A 63 0.88 5.11 -11.54
CA PHE A 63 0.25 6.25 -10.88
C PHE A 63 1.22 7.43 -10.73
N VAL A 64 2.23 7.54 -11.60
CA VAL A 64 3.24 8.61 -11.54
C VAL A 64 2.57 9.98 -11.64
N LYS A 65 1.59 10.11 -12.53
CA LYS A 65 0.85 11.37 -12.71
C LYS A 65 0.04 11.72 -11.47
N GLU A 66 -0.75 10.77 -10.95
CA GLU A 66 -1.60 10.94 -9.78
C GLU A 66 -0.77 11.27 -8.55
N TYR A 67 0.38 10.62 -8.36
CA TYR A 67 1.30 10.92 -7.26
C TYR A 67 1.88 12.34 -7.39
N LYS A 68 2.31 12.73 -8.60
CA LYS A 68 2.83 14.07 -8.86
C LYS A 68 1.80 15.16 -8.56
N ASP A 69 0.57 14.97 -9.02
CA ASP A 69 -0.49 15.97 -8.92
C ASP A 69 -1.05 16.03 -7.49
N ASN A 70 -1.30 14.88 -6.85
CA ASN A 70 -2.03 14.82 -5.58
C ASN A 70 -1.14 14.78 -4.33
N VAL A 71 0.14 14.42 -4.46
CA VAL A 71 1.07 14.28 -3.34
C VAL A 71 2.24 15.25 -3.48
N PHE A 72 3.02 15.12 -4.54
CA PHE A 72 4.28 15.86 -4.69
C PHE A 72 4.06 17.37 -4.85
N SER A 73 3.10 17.78 -5.67
CA SER A 73 2.80 19.21 -5.87
C SER A 73 2.39 19.90 -4.57
N HIS A 74 1.59 19.24 -3.73
CA HIS A 74 1.21 19.75 -2.42
C HIS A 74 2.42 19.82 -1.47
N PHE A 75 3.24 18.76 -1.44
CA PHE A 75 4.46 18.72 -0.65
C PHE A 75 5.38 19.92 -0.97
N VAL A 76 5.63 20.21 -2.25
CA VAL A 76 6.45 21.35 -2.68
C VAL A 76 5.84 22.69 -2.24
N GLU A 77 4.53 22.84 -2.34
CA GLU A 77 3.84 24.08 -1.97
C GLU A 77 3.89 24.36 -0.46
N GLU A 78 3.65 23.35 0.38
CA GLU A 78 3.78 23.46 1.84
C GLU A 78 5.21 23.81 2.26
N TYR A 79 6.22 23.21 1.61
CA TYR A 79 7.62 23.55 1.87
C TYR A 79 7.95 25.00 1.52
N LYS A 80 7.42 25.54 0.42
CA LYS A 80 7.60 26.96 0.07
C LYS A 80 7.01 27.90 1.11
N GLN A 81 5.96 27.48 1.80
CA GLN A 81 5.31 28.23 2.87
C GLN A 81 6.01 28.06 4.23
N GLY A 82 7.08 27.25 4.29
CA GLY A 82 7.85 27.01 5.52
C GLY A 82 7.23 25.96 6.44
N HIS A 83 6.28 25.17 5.94
CA HIS A 83 5.72 24.03 6.68
C HIS A 83 6.56 22.76 6.46
N THR A 84 6.38 21.78 7.34
CA THR A 84 6.97 20.44 7.22
C THR A 84 5.85 19.43 6.92
N PRO A 85 5.44 19.27 5.65
CA PRO A 85 4.39 18.32 5.27
C PRO A 85 4.87 16.87 5.40
N ASN A 86 3.94 15.94 5.63
CA ASN A 86 4.20 14.51 5.60
C ASN A 86 3.60 13.90 4.32
N PRO A 87 4.42 13.60 3.29
CA PRO A 87 3.92 13.07 2.02
C PRO A 87 3.37 11.65 2.13
N ASP A 88 3.80 10.85 3.12
CA ASP A 88 3.34 9.47 3.29
C ASP A 88 1.86 9.40 3.70
N ILE A 89 1.41 10.35 4.51
CA ILE A 89 -0.02 10.50 4.86
C ILE A 89 -0.84 10.72 3.57
N LEU A 90 -0.35 11.55 2.66
CA LEU A 90 -1.03 11.85 1.40
C LEU A 90 -0.92 10.70 0.39
N CYS A 91 0.22 10.02 0.32
CA CYS A 91 0.39 8.82 -0.49
C CYS A 91 -0.63 7.75 -0.10
N ASN A 92 -0.81 7.52 1.22
CA ASN A 92 -1.84 6.60 1.69
C ASN A 92 -3.24 7.09 1.31
N ARG A 93 -3.57 8.36 1.58
CA ARG A 93 -4.91 8.91 1.34
C ARG A 93 -5.31 8.97 -0.14
N GLU A 94 -4.43 9.52 -0.97
CA GLU A 94 -4.74 9.87 -2.36
C GLU A 94 -4.36 8.78 -3.35
N ILE A 95 -3.32 7.98 -3.05
CA ILE A 95 -2.83 6.96 -3.98
C ILE A 95 -3.26 5.58 -3.53
N LYS A 96 -2.79 5.09 -2.39
CA LYS A 96 -3.02 3.69 -1.98
C LYS A 96 -4.49 3.37 -1.69
N PHE A 97 -5.18 4.23 -0.95
CA PHE A 97 -6.55 3.98 -0.49
C PHE A 97 -7.62 4.79 -1.24
N LYS A 98 -7.23 5.38 -2.37
CA LYS A 98 -8.15 6.05 -3.29
C LYS A 98 -7.92 5.54 -4.71
N VAL A 99 -6.91 6.04 -5.43
CA VAL A 99 -6.66 5.65 -6.83
C VAL A 99 -6.43 4.14 -6.98
N PHE A 100 -5.54 3.57 -6.17
CA PHE A 100 -5.22 2.14 -6.23
C PHE A 100 -6.38 1.26 -5.75
N PHE A 101 -7.08 1.70 -4.71
CA PHE A 101 -8.29 1.03 -4.22
C PHE A 101 -9.39 0.99 -5.29
N GLU A 102 -9.71 2.13 -5.88
CA GLU A 102 -10.69 2.25 -6.97
C GLU A 102 -10.28 1.34 -8.13
N LYS A 103 -9.00 1.35 -8.52
CA LYS A 103 -8.49 0.48 -9.58
C LYS A 103 -8.64 -1.01 -9.27
N ALA A 104 -8.35 -1.43 -8.04
CA ALA A 104 -8.51 -2.82 -7.62
C ALA A 104 -9.98 -3.25 -7.66
N MET A 105 -10.89 -2.41 -7.20
CA MET A 105 -12.33 -2.68 -7.25
C MET A 105 -12.86 -2.75 -8.69
N GLU A 106 -12.40 -1.87 -9.59
CA GLU A 106 -12.73 -1.90 -11.03
C GLU A 106 -12.29 -3.22 -11.70
N LEU A 107 -11.16 -3.77 -11.26
CA LEU A 107 -10.65 -5.07 -11.74
C LEU A 107 -11.39 -6.26 -11.13
N GLY A 108 -12.39 -6.03 -10.28
CA GLY A 108 -13.23 -7.06 -9.70
C GLY A 108 -12.71 -7.65 -8.39
N ALA A 109 -11.76 -7.00 -7.72
CA ALA A 109 -11.33 -7.42 -6.39
C ALA A 109 -12.41 -7.14 -5.34
N ASP A 110 -12.64 -8.09 -4.43
CA ASP A 110 -13.51 -7.88 -3.27
C ASP A 110 -12.84 -7.04 -2.19
N TYR A 111 -11.52 -7.18 -2.06
CA TYR A 111 -10.69 -6.63 -1.00
C TYR A 111 -9.37 -6.08 -1.54
N LEU A 112 -8.82 -5.08 -0.86
CA LEU A 112 -7.46 -4.58 -1.07
C LEU A 112 -6.60 -4.79 0.18
N ALA A 113 -5.55 -5.60 0.07
CA ALA A 113 -4.59 -5.80 1.14
C ALA A 113 -3.31 -4.96 0.94
N THR A 114 -2.69 -4.57 2.05
CA THR A 114 -1.38 -3.90 2.05
C THR A 114 -0.47 -4.56 3.09
N GLY A 115 0.82 -4.21 3.08
CA GLY A 115 1.77 -4.63 4.11
C GLY A 115 1.76 -3.76 5.36
N HIS A 116 0.77 -2.88 5.55
CA HIS A 116 0.80 -1.98 6.71
C HIS A 116 0.58 -2.75 8.01
N TYR A 117 1.46 -2.52 8.99
CA TYR A 117 1.36 -3.13 10.31
C TYR A 117 0.35 -2.39 11.18
N CYS A 118 -0.89 -2.85 11.11
CA CYS A 118 -2.05 -2.29 11.79
C CYS A 118 -3.21 -3.29 11.74
N GLN A 119 -4.28 -3.02 12.47
CA GLN A 119 -5.44 -3.90 12.55
C GLN A 119 -6.70 -3.20 12.04
N ASN A 120 -7.59 -4.01 11.47
CA ASN A 120 -8.95 -3.63 11.17
C ASN A 120 -9.88 -4.56 11.94
N ILE A 121 -10.62 -4.02 12.91
CA ILE A 121 -11.56 -4.81 13.72
C ILE A 121 -12.97 -4.26 13.58
N GLU A 122 -13.96 -5.15 13.58
CA GLU A 122 -15.35 -4.75 13.63
C GLU A 122 -15.79 -4.54 15.08
N ILE A 123 -16.24 -3.33 15.40
CA ILE A 123 -16.85 -2.97 16.68
C ILE A 123 -18.21 -2.34 16.37
N ASP A 124 -19.29 -2.91 16.92
CA ASP A 124 -20.67 -2.46 16.76
C ASP A 124 -21.09 -2.29 15.28
N GLY A 125 -20.72 -3.25 14.42
CA GLY A 125 -21.04 -3.23 12.98
C GLY A 125 -20.22 -2.20 12.17
N LYS A 126 -19.17 -1.61 12.76
CA LYS A 126 -18.29 -0.64 12.10
C LYS A 126 -16.85 -1.12 12.13
N ASN A 127 -16.18 -1.00 10.99
CA ASN A 127 -14.76 -1.30 10.91
C ASN A 127 -13.96 -0.17 11.58
N ARG A 128 -12.92 -0.52 12.34
CA ARG A 128 -12.09 0.40 13.11
C ARG A 128 -10.62 0.09 12.85
N LEU A 129 -9.90 1.14 12.46
CA LEU A 129 -8.44 1.09 12.38
C LEU A 129 -7.89 1.10 13.80
N VAL A 130 -7.17 0.05 14.17
CA VAL A 130 -6.58 -0.14 15.49
C VAL A 130 -5.10 -0.45 15.35
N LYS A 131 -4.33 -0.14 16.39
CA LYS A 131 -2.89 -0.34 16.41
C LYS A 131 -2.51 -1.80 16.17
N GLY A 132 -1.37 -2.02 15.55
CA GLY A 132 -0.74 -3.34 15.50
C GLY A 132 -0.40 -3.86 16.91
N ASN A 133 -0.22 -5.18 17.04
CA ASN A 133 0.10 -5.79 18.35
C ASN A 133 1.44 -5.31 18.91
N ASP A 134 2.42 -5.07 18.05
CA ASP A 134 3.71 -4.43 18.40
C ASP A 134 3.62 -2.91 18.23
N PRO A 135 3.58 -2.13 19.33
CA PRO A 135 3.51 -0.67 19.26
C PRO A 135 4.73 -0.02 18.59
N GLY A 136 5.89 -0.69 18.58
CA GLY A 136 7.12 -0.19 17.95
C GLY A 136 7.13 -0.34 16.43
N LYS A 137 6.20 -1.12 15.87
CA LYS A 137 6.01 -1.31 14.44
C LYS A 137 4.69 -0.73 13.93
N ASP A 138 3.83 -0.22 14.82
CA ASP A 138 2.52 0.30 14.47
C ASP A 138 2.58 1.40 13.41
N GLN A 139 1.78 1.25 12.36
CA GLN A 139 1.69 2.18 11.24
C GLN A 139 0.35 2.89 11.14
N THR A 140 -0.54 2.77 12.15
CA THR A 140 -1.85 3.47 12.13
C THR A 140 -1.73 4.98 11.99
N TYR A 141 -0.61 5.57 12.45
CA TYR A 141 -0.32 6.99 12.30
C TYR A 141 -0.42 7.45 10.85
N PHE A 142 0.11 6.68 9.88
CA PHE A 142 0.08 7.06 8.47
C PHE A 142 -1.27 6.83 7.79
N LEU A 143 -2.18 6.13 8.48
CA LEU A 143 -3.48 5.68 7.97
C LEU A 143 -4.66 6.42 8.60
N TYR A 144 -4.42 7.47 9.40
CA TYR A 144 -5.48 8.19 10.13
C TYR A 144 -6.55 8.82 9.20
N THR A 145 -6.23 9.02 7.92
CA THR A 145 -7.11 9.61 6.91
C THR A 145 -8.00 8.59 6.20
N MET A 146 -7.90 7.30 6.55
CA MET A 146 -8.69 6.24 5.93
C MET A 146 -10.19 6.44 6.17
N ARG A 147 -10.96 6.29 5.08
CA ARG A 147 -12.43 6.37 5.11
C ARG A 147 -13.02 5.03 5.54
N ASP A 148 -14.11 5.06 6.31
CA ASP A 148 -14.84 3.87 6.79
C ASP A 148 -15.23 2.93 5.64
N GLU A 149 -15.65 3.50 4.51
CA GLU A 149 -16.05 2.74 3.32
C GLU A 149 -14.90 1.94 2.69
N VAL A 150 -13.68 2.46 2.73
CA VAL A 150 -12.48 1.78 2.23
C VAL A 150 -12.06 0.73 3.24
N LEU A 151 -12.05 1.07 4.53
CA LEU A 151 -11.63 0.17 5.59
C LEU A 151 -12.43 -1.14 5.60
N LYS A 152 -13.75 -1.11 5.31
CA LYS A 152 -14.59 -2.32 5.15
C LYS A 152 -14.07 -3.34 4.13
N LYS A 153 -13.28 -2.86 3.15
CA LYS A 153 -12.73 -3.66 2.07
C LYS A 153 -11.21 -3.83 2.17
N VAL A 154 -10.60 -3.45 3.30
CA VAL A 154 -9.17 -3.60 3.53
C VAL A 154 -8.95 -4.59 4.67
N PRO A 155 -8.70 -5.88 4.37
CA PRO A 155 -8.23 -6.81 5.37
C PRO A 155 -6.84 -6.37 5.79
N LEU A 156 -6.72 -5.90 7.03
CA LEU A 156 -5.44 -5.49 7.59
C LEU A 156 -4.79 -6.68 8.30
N SER A 157 -3.49 -6.81 8.06
CA SER A 157 -2.63 -7.87 8.50
C SER A 157 -2.39 -7.88 10.01
N ASN A 158 -2.73 -8.98 10.68
CA ASN A 158 -2.41 -9.20 12.11
C ASN A 158 -1.23 -10.17 12.32
N TRP A 159 -0.34 -10.34 11.33
CA TRP A 159 0.83 -11.21 11.47
C TRP A 159 1.89 -10.57 12.37
N SER A 160 2.45 -11.29 13.33
CA SER A 160 3.55 -10.76 14.16
C SER A 160 4.84 -10.60 13.32
N PRO A 161 5.56 -9.47 13.38
CA PRO A 161 6.82 -9.27 12.66
C PRO A 161 8.02 -10.02 13.28
N THR A 162 7.79 -10.76 14.37
CA THR A 162 8.80 -11.46 15.19
C THR A 162 8.97 -12.92 14.79
#